data_AF-A0A5E3WKE0-F1
#
_entry.id   AF-A0A5E3WKE0-F1
#
_cell.length_a   1.000
_cell.length_b   1.000
_cell.length_c   1.000
_cell.angle_alpha   90.00
_cell.angle_beta   90.00
_cell.angle_gamma   90.00
#
_symmetry.space_group_name_H-M   'P 1'
#
loop_
_entity.id
_entity.type
_entity.pdbx_description
1 polymer ?
#
loop_
_entity_poly.entity_id
_entity_poly.type
_entity_poly.pdbx_seq_one_letter_code
_entity_poly.pdbx_strand_id
1 'polypeptide(L)'
;MSTSDAFSEYSSFATRLISIAVEDVDEKTPAQIAERDARMREFLDAFPTDEVKTQADGGDAMMRVEMGVRLFTGYGVPVDKDAARTLWDSVSSDSNLSADDMPAVQRSMLALCAYFQDAYARTGGTSDLLDAARFANVVAGLDSEVIPELGLQEGAKTVAPVALWCAQQLARLVEALPTKAASHLSEDERAAIHAAARELPFLWDVYERRGQAIAKKEVAGEAPSAFECARPGCGRGAEGKEKLLRCGGACTADVKPYYCSRECQKLDWKRHKVVCKASKPAPQKFGASMVAPGLKKAASGGMPNVFASPKVPAQEVGKVGAADDDVD
;
A
#
# COMPACT_ATOMS: atom_id res chain seq x y z
N MET A 1 -18.70 -10.67 -20.69
CA MET A 1 -18.30 -11.01 -19.30
C MET A 1 -19.53 -11.57 -18.62
N SER A 2 -19.44 -12.74 -17.96
CA SER A 2 -20.60 -13.23 -17.20
C SER A 2 -20.84 -12.34 -15.98
N THR A 3 -22.04 -12.37 -15.41
CA THR A 3 -22.34 -11.64 -14.16
C THR A 3 -21.45 -12.12 -13.00
N SER A 4 -21.11 -13.41 -12.98
CA SER A 4 -20.19 -13.99 -12.00
C SER A 4 -18.77 -13.42 -12.16
N ASP A 5 -18.29 -13.26 -13.39
CA ASP A 5 -16.96 -12.68 -13.66
C ASP A 5 -16.94 -11.21 -13.25
N ALA A 6 -18.00 -10.46 -13.56
CA ALA A 6 -18.11 -9.04 -13.21
C ALA A 6 -18.11 -8.81 -11.69
N PHE A 7 -18.80 -9.66 -10.92
CA PHE A 7 -18.75 -9.58 -9.46
C PHE A 7 -17.36 -9.90 -8.91
N SER A 8 -16.67 -10.89 -9.47
CA SER A 8 -15.32 -11.24 -9.05
C SER A 8 -14.34 -10.07 -9.26
N GLU A 9 -14.41 -9.43 -10.42
CA GLU A 9 -13.63 -8.23 -10.73
C GLU A 9 -13.99 -7.06 -9.80
N TYR A 10 -15.29 -6.83 -9.57
CA TYR A 10 -15.78 -5.82 -8.62
C TYR A 10 -15.26 -6.04 -7.21
N SER A 11 -15.45 -7.24 -6.64
CA SER A 11 -15.01 -7.57 -5.28
C SER A 11 -13.49 -7.45 -5.13
N SER A 12 -12.74 -7.94 -6.12
CA SER A 12 -11.28 -7.82 -6.16
C SER A 12 -10.82 -6.36 -6.18
N PHE A 13 -11.44 -5.52 -7.03
CA PHE A 13 -11.13 -4.09 -7.10
C PHE A 13 -11.51 -3.38 -5.79
N ALA A 14 -12.75 -3.52 -5.32
CA ALA A 14 -13.26 -2.88 -4.12
C ALA A 14 -12.43 -3.25 -2.88
N THR A 15 -12.01 -4.50 -2.76
CA THR A 15 -11.13 -4.96 -1.66
C THR A 15 -9.82 -4.18 -1.59
N ARG A 16 -9.23 -3.83 -2.73
CA ARG A 16 -7.98 -3.06 -2.76
C ARG A 16 -8.12 -1.65 -2.22
N LEU A 17 -9.35 -1.11 -2.18
CA LEU A 17 -9.68 0.22 -1.69
C LEU A 17 -10.05 0.23 -0.20
N ILE A 18 -10.25 -0.94 0.43
CA ILE A 18 -10.63 -1.01 1.83
C ILE A 18 -9.37 -0.87 2.68
N SER A 19 -9.31 0.19 3.50
CA SER A 19 -8.23 0.39 4.45
C SER A 19 -8.17 -0.76 5.47
N ILE A 20 -6.98 -1.30 5.67
CA ILE A 20 -6.67 -2.35 6.65
C ILE A 20 -5.76 -1.77 7.72
N ALA A 21 -5.75 -2.34 8.93
CA ALA A 21 -4.79 -1.89 9.93
C ALA A 21 -3.35 -2.15 9.45
N VAL A 22 -2.44 -1.19 9.66
CA VAL A 22 -1.04 -1.32 9.24
C VAL A 22 -0.38 -2.53 9.93
N GLU A 23 -0.81 -2.84 11.15
CA GLU A 23 -0.37 -3.97 11.97
C GLU A 23 -1.04 -5.31 11.59
N ASP A 24 -2.13 -5.26 10.83
CA ASP A 24 -2.87 -6.45 10.37
C ASP A 24 -2.14 -7.10 9.19
N VAL A 25 -1.08 -7.86 9.52
CA VAL A 25 -0.26 -8.60 8.56
C VAL A 25 -0.79 -10.00 8.27
N ASP A 26 -1.91 -10.38 8.88
CA ASP A 26 -2.45 -11.73 8.71
C ASP A 26 -3.27 -11.82 7.42
N GLU A 27 -3.10 -12.94 6.72
CA GLU A 27 -3.95 -13.24 5.57
C GLU A 27 -5.39 -13.47 6.05
N LYS A 28 -6.36 -12.91 5.33
CA LYS A 28 -7.77 -13.12 5.64
C LYS A 28 -8.11 -14.60 5.41
N THR A 29 -8.76 -15.19 6.39
CA THR A 29 -9.26 -16.57 6.27
C THR A 29 -10.34 -16.66 5.18
N PRO A 30 -10.56 -17.85 4.59
CA PRO A 30 -11.64 -18.05 3.61
C PRO A 30 -13.02 -17.60 4.13
N ALA A 31 -13.29 -17.79 5.43
CA ALA A 31 -14.53 -17.34 6.06
C ALA A 31 -14.67 -15.81 6.06
N GLN A 32 -13.60 -15.08 6.39
CA GLN A 32 -13.59 -13.61 6.36
C GLN A 32 -13.73 -13.07 4.93
N ILE A 33 -13.13 -13.75 3.94
CA ILE A 33 -13.29 -13.42 2.52
C ILE A 33 -14.76 -13.60 2.11
N ALA A 34 -15.38 -14.73 2.45
CA ALA A 34 -16.78 -15.01 2.14
C ALA A 34 -17.75 -14.01 2.81
N GLU A 35 -17.50 -13.65 4.07
CA GLU A 35 -18.31 -12.65 4.80
C GLU A 35 -18.20 -11.25 4.16
N ARG A 36 -16.99 -10.85 3.76
CA ARG A 36 -16.78 -9.60 3.01
C ARG A 36 -17.54 -9.62 1.69
N ASP A 37 -17.42 -10.69 0.91
CA ASP A 37 -18.09 -10.81 -0.38
C ASP A 37 -19.62 -10.81 -0.22
N ALA A 38 -20.15 -11.41 0.85
CA ALA A 38 -21.58 -11.36 1.18
C ALA A 38 -22.05 -9.92 1.44
N ARG A 39 -21.30 -9.14 2.23
CA ARG A 39 -21.59 -7.71 2.48
C ARG A 39 -21.54 -6.87 1.21
N MET A 40 -20.61 -7.16 0.30
CA MET A 40 -20.56 -6.49 -1.00
C MET A 40 -21.79 -6.79 -1.85
N ARG A 41 -22.30 -8.03 -1.85
CA ARG A 41 -23.54 -8.37 -2.56
C ARG A 41 -24.74 -7.65 -1.96
N GLU A 42 -24.88 -7.64 -0.64
CA GLU A 42 -25.94 -6.90 0.04
C GLU A 42 -25.92 -5.41 -0.34
N PHE A 43 -24.74 -4.79 -0.38
CA PHE A 43 -24.58 -3.42 -0.85
C PHE A 43 -25.02 -3.25 -2.31
N LEU A 44 -24.61 -4.14 -3.22
CA LEU A 44 -24.96 -4.07 -4.64
C LEU A 44 -26.47 -4.29 -4.87
N ASP A 45 -27.12 -5.11 -4.04
CA ASP A 45 -28.57 -5.32 -4.07
C ASP A 45 -29.33 -4.10 -3.53
N ALA A 46 -28.79 -3.45 -2.48
CA ALA A 46 -29.36 -2.24 -1.88
C ALA A 46 -29.18 -0.99 -2.77
N PHE A 47 -28.17 -0.97 -3.63
CA PHE A 47 -27.87 0.14 -4.54
C PHE A 47 -27.83 -0.35 -6.00
N PRO A 48 -28.98 -0.54 -6.65
CA PRO A 48 -29.05 -0.91 -8.06
C PRO A 48 -28.33 0.11 -8.95
N THR A 49 -27.80 -0.35 -10.09
CA THR A 49 -26.94 0.49 -10.94
C THR A 49 -27.62 1.75 -11.46
N ASP A 50 -28.91 1.69 -11.79
CA ASP A 50 -29.67 2.86 -12.25
C ASP A 50 -29.84 3.91 -11.14
N GLU A 51 -29.97 3.47 -9.88
CA GLU A 51 -30.04 4.36 -8.73
C GLU A 51 -28.70 5.01 -8.44
N VAL A 52 -27.61 4.22 -8.40
CA VAL A 52 -26.24 4.74 -8.26
C VAL A 52 -25.93 5.77 -9.33
N LYS A 53 -26.29 5.48 -10.59
CA LYS A 53 -26.09 6.41 -11.70
C LYS A 53 -26.89 7.70 -11.49
N THR A 54 -28.16 7.58 -11.12
CA THR A 54 -29.03 8.74 -10.88
C THR A 54 -28.49 9.64 -9.76
N GLN A 55 -28.02 9.05 -8.67
CA GLN A 55 -27.43 9.80 -7.56
C GLN A 55 -26.06 10.41 -7.93
N ALA A 56 -25.24 9.68 -8.68
CA ALA A 56 -23.96 10.18 -9.20
C ALA A 56 -24.16 11.39 -10.13
N ASP A 57 -25.14 11.30 -11.05
CA ASP A 57 -25.54 12.40 -11.95
C ASP A 57 -26.11 13.60 -11.15
N GLY A 58 -26.69 13.34 -9.98
CA GLY A 58 -27.15 14.35 -9.02
C GLY A 58 -26.04 15.00 -8.18
N GLY A 59 -24.79 14.58 -8.35
CA GLY A 59 -23.61 15.17 -7.69
C GLY A 59 -23.15 14.47 -6.41
N ASP A 60 -23.83 13.40 -5.96
CA ASP A 60 -23.42 12.65 -4.77
C ASP A 60 -22.00 12.10 -4.94
N ALA A 61 -21.09 12.54 -4.07
CA ALA A 61 -19.67 12.24 -4.20
C ALA A 61 -19.38 10.73 -4.07
N MET A 62 -20.04 10.04 -3.15
CA MET A 62 -19.83 8.61 -2.93
C MET A 62 -20.40 7.78 -4.08
N MET A 63 -21.56 8.16 -4.62
CA MET A 63 -22.16 7.49 -5.76
C MET A 63 -21.39 7.75 -7.06
N ARG A 64 -20.76 8.93 -7.22
CA ARG A 64 -19.79 9.15 -8.31
C ARG A 64 -18.61 8.18 -8.23
N VAL A 65 -18.06 7.96 -7.03
CA VAL A 65 -16.97 6.99 -6.84
C VAL A 65 -17.43 5.56 -7.14
N GLU A 66 -18.56 5.15 -6.60
CA GLU A 66 -19.13 3.81 -6.80
C GLU A 66 -19.49 3.56 -8.28
N MET A 67 -20.07 4.55 -8.97
CA MET A 67 -20.33 4.47 -10.40
C MET A 67 -19.03 4.29 -11.19
N GLY A 68 -17.96 4.99 -10.80
CA GLY A 68 -16.63 4.77 -11.37
C GLY A 68 -16.11 3.35 -11.15
N VAL A 69 -16.32 2.75 -9.97
CA VAL A 69 -15.96 1.34 -9.71
C VAL A 69 -16.72 0.40 -10.65
N ARG A 70 -18.03 0.63 -10.86
CA ARG A 70 -18.85 -0.19 -11.77
C ARG A 70 -18.41 -0.06 -13.23
N LEU A 71 -18.11 1.15 -13.69
CA LEU A 71 -17.58 1.38 -15.03
C LEU A 71 -16.19 0.76 -15.23
N PHE A 72 -15.32 0.79 -14.22
CA PHE A 72 -13.99 0.19 -14.31
C PHE A 72 -14.04 -1.34 -14.38
N THR A 73 -14.95 -1.95 -13.61
CA THR A 73 -15.04 -3.41 -13.42
C THR A 73 -16.09 -4.08 -14.33
N GLY A 74 -16.99 -3.30 -14.93
CA GLY A 74 -18.10 -3.79 -15.74
C GLY A 74 -19.25 -4.40 -14.94
N TYR A 75 -19.40 -4.05 -13.66
CA TYR A 75 -20.50 -4.55 -12.82
C TYR A 75 -21.79 -3.80 -13.12
N GLY A 76 -22.73 -4.47 -13.78
CA GLY A 76 -24.05 -3.90 -14.12
C GLY A 76 -24.03 -2.84 -15.24
N VAL A 77 -22.85 -2.49 -15.78
CA VAL A 77 -22.66 -1.60 -16.93
C VAL A 77 -21.54 -2.13 -17.84
N PRO A 78 -21.49 -1.73 -19.12
CA PRO A 78 -20.30 -1.93 -19.95
C PRO A 78 -19.05 -1.30 -19.33
N VAL A 79 -17.90 -1.94 -19.53
CA VAL A 79 -16.61 -1.42 -19.06
C VAL A 79 -16.27 -0.12 -19.79
N ASP A 80 -15.98 0.93 -19.04
CA ASP A 80 -15.49 2.22 -19.52
C ASP A 80 -14.50 2.81 -18.50
N LYS A 81 -13.21 2.50 -18.69
CA LYS A 81 -12.16 2.89 -17.74
C LYS A 81 -11.87 4.39 -17.77
N ASP A 82 -12.10 5.07 -18.90
CA ASP A 82 -11.87 6.51 -19.04
C ASP A 82 -12.99 7.32 -18.37
N ALA A 83 -14.24 6.87 -18.51
CA ALA A 83 -15.36 7.44 -17.77
C ALA A 83 -15.22 7.21 -16.25
N ALA A 84 -14.79 6.01 -15.84
CA ALA A 84 -14.49 5.72 -14.44
C ALA A 84 -13.46 6.68 -13.85
N ARG A 85 -12.33 6.87 -14.56
CA ARG A 85 -11.29 7.81 -14.16
C ARG A 85 -11.84 9.23 -14.05
N THR A 86 -12.62 9.68 -15.03
CA THR A 86 -13.19 11.03 -15.05
C THR A 86 -14.06 11.29 -13.82
N LEU A 87 -14.87 10.30 -13.39
CA LEU A 87 -15.66 10.41 -12.17
C LEU A 87 -14.79 10.55 -10.92
N TRP A 88 -13.76 9.72 -10.79
CA TRP A 88 -12.84 9.81 -9.65
C TRP A 88 -12.05 11.11 -9.62
N ASP A 89 -11.54 11.55 -10.78
CA ASP A 89 -10.86 12.85 -10.94
C ASP A 89 -11.81 13.97 -10.50
N SER A 90 -13.08 13.93 -10.91
CA SER A 90 -14.10 14.93 -10.52
C SER A 90 -14.33 14.99 -9.01
N VAL A 91 -14.30 13.86 -8.30
CA VAL A 91 -14.47 13.84 -6.83
C VAL A 91 -13.18 14.28 -6.14
N SER A 92 -12.03 13.84 -6.63
CA SER A 92 -10.72 14.14 -6.02
C SER A 92 -10.30 15.61 -6.13
N SER A 93 -10.84 16.33 -7.12
CA SER A 93 -10.45 17.71 -7.46
C SER A 93 -11.54 18.74 -7.15
N ASP A 94 -12.68 18.34 -6.59
CA ASP A 94 -13.79 19.23 -6.31
C ASP A 94 -13.58 20.00 -5.01
N SER A 95 -13.25 21.28 -5.14
CA SER A 95 -13.01 22.18 -4.03
C SER A 95 -14.27 22.60 -3.26
N ASN A 96 -15.46 22.21 -3.74
CA ASN A 96 -16.74 22.54 -3.08
C ASN A 96 -17.23 21.42 -2.16
N LEU A 97 -16.53 20.29 -2.09
CA LEU A 97 -16.87 19.19 -1.21
C LEU A 97 -16.73 19.57 0.26
N SER A 98 -17.66 19.08 1.07
CA SER A 98 -17.68 19.30 2.50
C SER A 98 -16.77 18.33 3.25
N ALA A 99 -16.59 18.53 4.56
CA ALA A 99 -15.88 17.56 5.40
C ALA A 99 -16.56 16.17 5.40
N ASP A 100 -17.88 16.11 5.24
CA ASP A 100 -18.65 14.87 5.20
C ASP A 100 -18.37 14.05 3.92
N ASP A 101 -17.85 14.70 2.87
CA ASP A 101 -17.49 14.08 1.59
C ASP A 101 -16.06 13.51 1.59
N MET A 102 -15.27 13.75 2.64
CA MET A 102 -13.88 13.27 2.73
C MET A 102 -13.73 11.76 2.53
N PRO A 103 -14.62 10.88 3.01
CA PRO A 103 -14.56 9.45 2.68
C PRO A 103 -14.67 9.17 1.18
N ALA A 104 -15.47 9.96 0.45
CA ALA A 104 -15.58 9.83 -1.01
C ALA A 104 -14.29 10.30 -1.70
N VAL A 105 -13.70 11.41 -1.24
CA VAL A 105 -12.39 11.90 -1.73
C VAL A 105 -11.29 10.85 -1.48
N GLN A 106 -11.21 10.29 -0.28
CA GLN A 106 -10.23 9.26 0.03
C GLN A 106 -10.41 8.03 -0.88
N ARG A 107 -11.65 7.57 -1.05
CA ARG A 107 -11.95 6.41 -1.90
C ARG A 107 -11.71 6.68 -3.38
N SER A 108 -11.93 7.91 -3.86
CA SER A 108 -11.64 8.30 -5.25
C SER A 108 -10.12 8.30 -5.51
N MET A 109 -9.32 8.83 -4.59
CA MET A 109 -7.86 8.81 -4.66
C MET A 109 -7.31 7.37 -4.65
N LEU A 110 -7.88 6.48 -3.83
CA LEU A 110 -7.52 5.06 -3.85
C LEU A 110 -7.91 4.38 -5.17
N ALA A 111 -9.04 4.74 -5.77
CA ALA A 111 -9.45 4.20 -7.06
C ALA A 111 -8.54 4.68 -8.20
N LEU A 112 -8.11 5.96 -8.18
CA LEU A 112 -7.08 6.48 -9.08
C LEU A 112 -5.74 5.76 -8.89
N CYS A 113 -5.32 5.54 -7.65
CA CYS A 113 -4.15 4.73 -7.33
C CYS A 113 -4.24 3.32 -7.97
N ALA A 114 -5.39 2.65 -7.85
CA ALA A 114 -5.62 1.33 -8.44
C ALA A 114 -5.66 1.35 -9.97
N TYR A 115 -6.20 2.42 -10.57
CA TYR A 115 -6.19 2.65 -12.02
C TYR A 115 -4.77 2.73 -12.56
N PHE A 116 -3.91 3.55 -11.94
CA PHE A 116 -2.52 3.72 -12.35
C PHE A 116 -1.67 2.48 -12.06
N GLN A 117 -1.96 1.74 -10.99
CA GLN A 117 -1.38 0.40 -10.76
C GLN A 117 -1.67 -0.53 -11.95
N ASP A 118 -2.91 -0.58 -12.42
CA ASP A 118 -3.33 -1.44 -13.54
C ASP A 118 -2.69 -0.99 -14.86
N ALA A 119 -2.52 0.32 -15.06
CA ALA A 119 -1.76 0.87 -16.19
C ALA A 119 -0.28 0.44 -16.14
N TYR A 120 0.39 0.63 -15.00
CA TYR A 120 1.77 0.19 -14.78
C TYR A 120 1.95 -1.31 -15.02
N ALA A 121 1.02 -2.14 -14.55
CA ALA A 121 1.09 -3.59 -14.74
C ALA A 121 1.04 -3.99 -16.23
N ARG A 122 0.39 -3.20 -17.09
CA ARG A 122 0.33 -3.43 -18.54
C ARG A 122 1.54 -2.88 -19.29
N THR A 123 2.00 -1.69 -18.92
CA THR A 123 2.98 -0.92 -19.71
C THR A 123 4.39 -1.04 -19.17
N GLY A 124 4.55 -1.30 -17.87
CA GLY A 124 5.80 -1.11 -17.14
C GLY A 124 6.23 0.36 -17.02
N GLY A 125 5.36 1.31 -17.39
CA GLY A 125 5.67 2.74 -17.50
C GLY A 125 5.91 3.37 -16.14
N THR A 126 7.12 3.90 -15.91
CA THR A 126 7.50 4.51 -14.63
C THR A 126 6.58 5.66 -14.22
N SER A 127 6.07 6.45 -15.18
CA SER A 127 5.10 7.52 -14.94
C SER A 127 3.84 7.02 -14.25
N ASP A 128 3.29 5.87 -14.67
CA ASP A 128 2.07 5.30 -14.08
C ASP A 128 2.31 4.92 -12.61
N LEU A 129 3.48 4.35 -12.30
CA LEU A 129 3.84 4.04 -10.90
C LEU A 129 4.00 5.30 -10.06
N LEU A 130 4.60 6.37 -10.60
CA LEU A 130 4.77 7.63 -9.88
C LEU A 130 3.43 8.31 -9.61
N ASP A 131 2.50 8.29 -10.56
CA ASP A 131 1.16 8.82 -10.35
C ASP A 131 0.39 7.99 -9.32
N ALA A 132 0.44 6.66 -9.41
CA ALA A 132 -0.14 5.79 -8.38
C ALA A 132 0.41 6.08 -6.97
N ALA A 133 1.72 6.31 -6.86
CA ALA A 133 2.38 6.63 -5.60
C ALA A 133 1.98 8.01 -5.06
N ARG A 134 1.76 9.01 -5.91
CA ARG A 134 1.26 10.33 -5.50
C ARG A 134 -0.13 10.23 -4.87
N PHE A 135 -1.05 9.52 -5.51
CA PHE A 135 -2.38 9.27 -4.95
C PHE A 135 -2.31 8.50 -3.63
N ALA A 136 -1.46 7.47 -3.57
CA ALA A 136 -1.24 6.69 -2.35
C ALA A 136 -0.70 7.57 -1.19
N ASN A 137 0.20 8.51 -1.49
CA ASN A 137 0.74 9.44 -0.50
C ASN A 137 -0.30 10.43 0.01
N VAL A 138 -1.18 10.95 -0.86
CA VAL A 138 -2.29 11.82 -0.42
C VAL A 138 -3.20 11.06 0.55
N VAL A 139 -3.58 9.83 0.21
CA VAL A 139 -4.45 9.01 1.09
C VAL A 139 -3.75 8.66 2.40
N ALA A 140 -2.49 8.26 2.35
CA ALA A 140 -1.70 8.03 3.56
C ALA A 140 -1.60 9.28 4.44
N GLY A 141 -1.54 10.46 3.81
CA GLY A 141 -1.57 11.76 4.50
C GLY A 141 -2.91 12.06 5.16
N LEU A 142 -4.03 11.76 4.50
CA LEU A 142 -5.39 11.90 5.05
C LEU A 142 -5.64 10.96 6.23
N ASP A 143 -5.06 9.76 6.21
CA ASP A 143 -5.11 8.81 7.33
C ASP A 143 -4.12 9.17 8.45
N SER A 144 -3.04 9.90 8.12
CA SER A 144 -2.08 10.39 9.10
C SER A 144 -2.67 11.56 9.87
N GLU A 145 -2.72 11.45 11.19
CA GLU A 145 -3.29 12.41 12.13
C GLU A 145 -2.57 13.78 12.15
N VAL A 146 -2.47 14.48 11.02
CA VAL A 146 -2.05 15.88 10.95
C VAL A 146 -3.26 16.78 11.23
N ILE A 147 -4.06 16.43 12.25
CA ILE A 147 -4.91 17.40 12.97
C ILE A 147 -4.72 17.20 14.49
N PRO A 148 -3.59 17.65 15.06
CA PRO A 148 -3.37 17.67 16.50
C PRO A 148 -4.44 18.46 17.28
N GLU A 149 -5.13 19.38 16.60
CA GLU A 149 -6.17 20.27 17.16
C GLU A 149 -7.42 19.53 17.64
N LEU A 150 -7.63 18.27 17.23
CA LEU A 150 -8.75 17.43 17.68
C LEU A 150 -8.40 16.49 18.84
N GLY A 151 -7.17 16.52 19.36
CA GLY A 151 -6.79 15.75 20.55
C GLY A 151 -6.80 14.22 20.36
N LEU A 152 -6.80 13.74 19.11
CA LEU A 152 -6.66 12.33 18.77
C LEU A 152 -5.16 12.02 18.65
N GLN A 153 -4.63 11.26 19.62
CA GLN A 153 -3.30 10.68 19.57
C GLN A 153 -3.45 9.20 19.19
N GLU A 154 -2.99 8.81 18.00
CA GLU A 154 -2.46 7.51 17.53
C GLU A 154 -2.46 7.43 15.99
N GLY A 155 -1.41 7.95 15.35
CA GLY A 155 -1.30 8.19 13.90
C GLY A 155 -1.72 7.04 12.98
N ALA A 156 -2.26 7.35 11.79
CA ALA A 156 -2.59 6.44 10.68
C ALA A 156 -2.55 4.94 11.03
N LYS A 157 -3.61 4.44 11.66
CA LYS A 157 -3.74 3.03 11.99
C LYS A 157 -4.03 2.18 10.77
N THR A 158 -4.50 2.79 9.68
CA THR A 158 -4.99 2.05 8.51
C THR A 158 -4.36 2.50 7.21
N VAL A 159 -4.30 1.60 6.24
CA VAL A 159 -3.84 1.84 4.87
C VAL A 159 -4.55 0.90 3.91
N ALA A 160 -4.89 1.36 2.72
CA ALA A 160 -5.43 0.50 1.69
C ALA A 160 -4.34 -0.42 1.06
N PRO A 161 -4.65 -1.69 0.75
CA PRO A 161 -3.70 -2.60 0.10
C PRO A 161 -3.07 -2.04 -1.19
N VAL A 162 -3.82 -1.26 -1.98
CA VAL A 162 -3.30 -0.62 -3.20
C VAL A 162 -2.15 0.36 -2.90
N ALA A 163 -2.25 1.13 -1.82
CA ALA A 163 -1.24 2.10 -1.42
C ALA A 163 0.05 1.40 -0.95
N LEU A 164 -0.09 0.35 -0.12
CA LEU A 164 1.05 -0.48 0.30
C LEU A 164 1.77 -1.13 -0.89
N TRP A 165 1.01 -1.63 -1.87
CA TRP A 165 1.58 -2.20 -3.08
C TRP A 165 2.40 -1.15 -3.86
N CYS A 166 1.88 0.07 -4.00
CA CYS A 166 2.59 1.16 -4.68
C CYS A 166 3.91 1.51 -3.97
N ALA A 167 3.87 1.64 -2.64
CA ALA A 167 5.07 1.88 -1.84
C ALA A 167 6.12 0.78 -2.04
N GLN A 168 5.69 -0.48 -2.04
CA GLN A 168 6.58 -1.63 -2.26
C GLN A 168 7.21 -1.62 -3.66
N GLN A 169 6.44 -1.33 -4.71
CA GLN A 169 6.99 -1.26 -6.07
C GLN A 169 7.97 -0.08 -6.21
N LEU A 170 7.63 1.08 -5.65
CA LEU A 170 8.51 2.24 -5.67
C LEU A 170 9.81 1.98 -4.91
N ALA A 171 9.75 1.33 -3.74
CA ALA A 171 10.93 0.92 -2.98
C ALA A 171 11.87 0.04 -3.81
N ARG A 172 11.33 -1.01 -4.44
CA ARG A 172 12.09 -1.91 -5.32
C ARG A 172 12.72 -1.17 -6.49
N LEU A 173 11.98 -0.24 -7.09
CA LEU A 173 12.50 0.56 -8.20
C LEU A 173 13.66 1.43 -7.75
N VAL A 174 13.52 2.15 -6.63
CA VAL A 174 14.56 3.00 -6.03
C VAL A 174 15.81 2.19 -5.69
N GLU A 175 15.65 1.02 -5.06
CA GLU A 175 16.75 0.10 -4.74
C GLU A 175 17.47 -0.44 -5.98
N ALA A 176 16.73 -0.61 -7.10
CA ALA A 176 17.28 -1.10 -8.35
C ALA A 176 18.06 -0.03 -9.13
N LEU A 177 17.83 1.27 -8.89
CA LEU A 177 18.44 2.38 -9.64
C LEU A 177 19.98 2.29 -9.72
N PRO A 178 20.73 2.00 -8.64
CA PRO A 178 22.20 1.90 -8.71
C PRO A 178 22.69 0.65 -9.46
N THR A 179 21.80 -0.29 -9.77
CA THR A 179 22.15 -1.59 -10.33
C THR A 179 22.01 -1.62 -11.86
N LYS A 180 22.55 -2.66 -12.48
CA LYS A 180 22.35 -2.92 -13.92
C LYS A 180 20.90 -3.22 -14.27
N ALA A 181 20.05 -3.60 -13.30
CA ALA A 181 18.64 -3.89 -13.56
C ALA A 181 17.89 -2.64 -14.08
N ALA A 182 18.29 -1.44 -13.65
CA ALA A 182 17.72 -0.18 -14.10
C ALA A 182 18.41 0.41 -15.35
N SER A 183 19.33 -0.31 -16.00
CA SER A 183 20.14 0.23 -17.13
C SER A 183 19.32 0.66 -18.36
N HIS A 184 18.06 0.23 -18.45
CA HIS A 184 17.12 0.64 -19.49
C HIS A 184 16.49 2.04 -19.24
N LEU A 185 16.58 2.57 -18.01
CA LEU A 185 16.04 3.88 -17.66
C LEU A 185 17.04 4.99 -18.02
N SER A 186 16.52 6.04 -18.65
CA SER A 186 17.26 7.27 -18.91
C SER A 186 17.68 7.98 -17.60
N GLU A 187 18.66 8.88 -17.70
CA GLU A 187 19.10 9.70 -16.56
C GLU A 187 17.97 10.58 -16.02
N ASP A 188 17.16 11.16 -16.91
CA ASP A 188 16.00 11.97 -16.56
C ASP A 188 14.93 11.15 -15.81
N GLU A 189 14.63 9.93 -16.25
CA GLU A 189 13.70 9.04 -15.54
C GLU A 189 14.22 8.67 -14.14
N ARG A 190 15.52 8.37 -14.02
CA ARG A 190 16.15 8.08 -12.72
C ARG A 190 16.06 9.28 -11.79
N ALA A 191 16.31 10.49 -12.30
CA ALA A 191 16.18 11.72 -11.55
C ALA A 191 14.73 11.98 -11.11
N ALA A 192 13.76 11.74 -11.99
CA ALA A 192 12.33 11.85 -11.69
C ALA A 192 11.88 10.87 -10.59
N ILE A 193 12.35 9.61 -10.64
CA ILE A 193 12.05 8.61 -9.61
C ILE A 193 12.62 9.05 -8.25
N HIS A 194 13.87 9.52 -8.21
CA HIS A 194 14.47 10.03 -6.98
C HIS A 194 13.78 11.28 -6.45
N ALA A 195 13.36 12.20 -7.32
CA ALA A 195 12.62 13.39 -6.94
C ALA A 195 11.26 13.02 -6.34
N ALA A 196 10.48 12.20 -7.05
CA ALA A 196 9.19 11.72 -6.58
C ALA A 196 9.33 10.98 -5.24
N ALA A 197 10.30 10.07 -5.09
CA ALA A 197 10.52 9.39 -3.82
C ALA A 197 10.76 10.35 -2.64
N ARG A 198 11.39 11.51 -2.83
CA ARG A 198 11.57 12.49 -1.74
C ARG A 198 10.29 13.24 -1.37
N GLU A 199 9.33 13.31 -2.28
CA GLU A 199 8.08 14.08 -2.14
C GLU A 199 6.92 13.25 -1.56
N LEU A 200 7.17 11.99 -1.17
CA LEU A 200 6.14 11.04 -0.72
C LEU A 200 6.33 10.61 0.76
N PRO A 201 6.42 11.55 1.72
CA PRO A 201 6.76 11.22 3.11
C PRO A 201 5.70 10.35 3.81
N PHE A 202 4.41 10.57 3.55
CA PHE A 202 3.34 9.80 4.19
C PHE A 202 3.31 8.36 3.69
N LEU A 203 3.58 8.17 2.40
CA LEU A 203 3.67 6.83 1.82
C LEU A 203 4.83 6.03 2.42
N TRP A 204 5.98 6.67 2.64
CA TRP A 204 7.14 6.02 3.26
C TRP A 204 6.93 5.69 4.72
N ASP A 205 6.31 6.59 5.49
CA ASP A 205 5.98 6.33 6.89
C ASP A 205 5.10 5.08 7.03
N VAL A 206 4.05 4.97 6.22
CA VAL A 206 3.18 3.77 6.22
C VAL A 206 3.93 2.50 5.78
N TYR A 207 4.80 2.60 4.77
CA TYR A 207 5.63 1.48 4.32
C TYR A 207 6.60 0.99 5.42
N GLU A 208 7.27 1.91 6.11
CA GLU A 208 8.20 1.60 7.19
C GLU A 208 7.48 0.98 8.39
N ARG A 209 6.34 1.53 8.81
CA ARG A 209 5.50 0.96 9.87
C ARG A 209 5.03 -0.45 9.52
N ARG A 210 4.61 -0.68 8.27
CA ARG A 210 4.24 -2.03 7.80
C ARG A 210 5.43 -2.99 7.89
N GLY A 211 6.61 -2.56 7.47
CA GLY A 211 7.84 -3.34 7.61
C GLY A 211 8.17 -3.68 9.07
N GLN A 212 8.02 -2.73 9.98
CA GLN A 212 8.21 -2.93 11.43
C GLN A 212 7.18 -3.92 12.00
N ALA A 213 5.91 -3.82 11.59
CA ALA A 213 4.86 -4.74 12.02
C ALA A 213 5.15 -6.19 11.58
N ILE A 214 5.57 -6.38 10.33
CA ILE A 214 5.98 -7.69 9.80
C ILE A 214 7.17 -8.22 10.60
N ALA A 215 8.24 -7.43 10.75
CA ALA A 215 9.43 -7.82 11.49
C ALA A 215 9.11 -8.16 12.96
N LYS A 216 8.21 -7.42 13.61
CA LYS A 216 7.75 -7.69 14.98
C LYS A 216 7.03 -9.04 15.07
N LYS A 217 6.12 -9.36 14.12
CA LYS A 217 5.46 -10.67 14.08
C LYS A 217 6.45 -11.80 13.81
N GLU A 218 7.42 -11.60 12.93
CA GLU A 218 8.49 -12.58 12.67
C GLU A 218 9.34 -12.86 13.92
N VAL A 219 9.73 -11.82 14.67
CA VAL A 219 10.47 -11.96 15.94
C VAL A 219 9.62 -12.64 17.02
N ALA A 220 8.31 -12.36 17.07
CA ALA A 220 7.35 -13.10 17.91
C ALA A 220 7.15 -14.56 17.43
N GLY A 221 7.75 -14.93 16.30
CA GLY A 221 7.62 -16.24 15.66
C GLY A 221 6.26 -16.47 15.02
N GLU A 222 5.43 -15.44 14.87
CA GLU A 222 4.07 -15.47 14.30
C GLU A 222 4.07 -15.39 12.76
N ALA A 223 5.17 -15.75 12.10
CA ALA A 223 5.22 -15.79 10.63
C ALA A 223 4.11 -16.72 10.07
N PRO A 224 3.15 -16.20 9.26
CA PRO A 224 1.94 -16.94 8.87
C PRO A 224 2.21 -18.27 8.13
N SER A 225 3.30 -18.34 7.36
CA SER A 225 3.68 -19.55 6.62
C SER A 225 4.44 -20.59 7.45
N ALA A 226 4.76 -20.30 8.71
CA ALA A 226 5.48 -21.23 9.60
C ALA A 226 4.58 -22.34 10.18
N PHE A 227 3.27 -22.29 9.91
CA PHE A 227 2.29 -23.16 10.56
C PHE A 227 1.75 -24.28 9.69
N GLU A 228 2.07 -24.33 8.39
CA GLU A 228 1.60 -25.40 7.51
C GLU A 228 2.66 -26.47 7.28
N CYS A 229 2.21 -27.72 7.21
CA CYS A 229 3.07 -28.82 6.81
C CYS A 229 3.50 -28.63 5.34
N ALA A 230 4.80 -28.45 5.11
CA ALA A 230 5.39 -28.23 3.80
C ALA A 230 5.20 -29.40 2.81
N ARG A 231 4.74 -30.57 3.27
CA ARG A 231 4.44 -31.71 2.39
C ARG A 231 3.24 -31.37 1.49
N PRO A 232 3.41 -31.42 0.15
CA PRO A 232 2.31 -31.22 -0.78
C PRO A 232 1.14 -32.19 -0.50
N GLY A 233 -0.07 -31.64 -0.44
CA GLY A 233 -1.30 -32.40 -0.20
C GLY A 233 -1.51 -32.87 1.25
N CYS A 234 -0.70 -32.42 2.22
CA CYS A 234 -0.95 -32.73 3.63
C CYS A 234 -2.06 -31.85 4.22
N GLY A 235 -2.01 -30.53 3.99
CA GLY A 235 -2.99 -29.55 4.47
C GLY A 235 -3.10 -29.41 5.99
N ARG A 236 -2.29 -30.16 6.77
CA ARG A 236 -2.29 -30.07 8.24
C ARG A 236 -1.46 -28.86 8.68
N GLY A 237 -2.16 -27.84 9.16
CA GLY A 237 -1.58 -26.81 10.01
C GLY A 237 -1.38 -27.32 11.43
N ALA A 238 -0.43 -26.78 12.19
CA ALA A 238 -0.41 -27.01 13.63
C ALA A 238 -1.25 -25.97 14.36
N GLU A 239 -2.13 -26.43 15.24
CA GLU A 239 -2.78 -25.62 16.29
C GLU A 239 -1.73 -25.27 17.39
N GLY A 240 -0.62 -24.65 17.00
CA GLY A 240 0.48 -24.25 17.89
C GLY A 240 1.88 -24.57 17.36
N LYS A 241 2.81 -23.61 17.49
CA LYS A 241 4.21 -23.66 16.99
C LYS A 241 5.00 -24.86 17.50
N GLU A 242 4.62 -25.42 18.65
CA GLU A 242 5.41 -26.42 19.37
C GLU A 242 5.33 -27.85 18.80
N LYS A 243 4.44 -28.11 17.83
CA LYS A 243 4.20 -29.48 17.32
C LYS A 243 4.74 -29.77 15.91
N LEU A 244 5.28 -28.78 15.19
CA LEU A 244 5.84 -29.02 13.86
C LEU A 244 7.34 -29.33 13.92
N LEU A 245 7.72 -30.45 13.34
CA LEU A 245 9.10 -30.84 13.13
C LEU A 245 9.74 -29.97 12.05
N ARG A 246 10.90 -29.40 12.34
CA ARG A 246 11.68 -28.63 11.35
C ARG A 246 12.66 -29.54 10.60
N CYS A 247 13.05 -29.14 9.39
CA CYS A 247 14.20 -29.77 8.74
C CYS A 247 15.48 -29.62 9.60
N GLY A 248 16.13 -30.74 9.93
CA GLY A 248 17.40 -30.77 10.67
C GLY A 248 18.64 -30.43 9.82
N GLY A 249 18.45 -30.01 8.57
CA GLY A 249 19.54 -29.67 7.65
C GLY A 249 20.07 -28.25 7.81
N ALA A 250 21.12 -27.95 7.02
CA ALA A 250 21.81 -26.65 6.99
C ALA A 250 21.10 -25.58 6.15
N CYS A 251 19.82 -25.79 5.80
CA CYS A 251 19.02 -24.74 5.16
C CYS A 251 18.88 -23.51 6.08
N THR A 252 18.88 -22.33 5.46
CA THR A 252 18.59 -21.07 6.15
C THR A 252 17.16 -21.09 6.70
N ALA A 253 16.88 -20.25 7.69
CA ALA A 253 15.57 -20.21 8.35
C ALA A 253 14.42 -20.00 7.32
N ASP A 254 14.67 -19.16 6.32
CA ASP A 254 13.69 -18.76 5.30
C ASP A 254 13.24 -19.91 4.39
N VAL A 255 14.14 -20.89 4.17
CA VAL A 255 13.86 -22.06 3.32
C VAL A 255 13.73 -23.35 4.12
N LYS A 256 13.63 -23.25 5.45
CA LYS A 256 13.54 -24.41 6.35
C LYS A 256 12.07 -24.82 6.52
N PRO A 257 11.63 -25.92 5.90
CA PRO A 257 10.24 -26.35 5.97
C PRO A 257 9.87 -26.91 7.34
N TYR A 258 8.56 -26.82 7.63
CA TYR A 258 7.90 -27.37 8.79
C TYR A 258 7.07 -28.60 8.41
N TYR A 259 7.01 -29.60 9.28
CA TYR A 259 6.32 -30.86 9.03
C TYR A 259 5.49 -31.29 10.23
N CYS A 260 4.24 -31.70 10.00
CA CYS A 260 3.37 -32.20 11.07
C CYS A 260 3.80 -33.57 11.62
N SER A 261 4.66 -34.30 10.89
CA SER A 261 5.18 -35.60 11.31
C SER A 261 6.48 -35.96 10.57
N ARG A 262 7.22 -36.94 11.08
CA ARG A 262 8.46 -37.44 10.44
C ARG A 262 8.17 -38.08 9.08
N GLU A 263 6.98 -38.66 8.90
CA GLU A 263 6.53 -39.24 7.64
C GLU A 263 6.38 -38.14 6.59
N CYS A 264 5.77 -37.01 6.94
CA CYS A 264 5.65 -35.88 6.03
C CYS A 264 7.01 -35.30 5.63
N GLN A 265 7.94 -35.20 6.59
CA GLN A 265 9.33 -34.82 6.32
C GLN A 265 10.02 -35.77 5.34
N LYS A 266 9.91 -37.10 5.54
CA LYS A 266 10.53 -38.10 4.67
C LYS A 266 9.97 -38.06 3.25
N LEU A 267 8.68 -37.82 3.10
CA LEU A 267 8.01 -37.76 1.79
C LEU A 267 8.42 -36.50 1.02
N ASP A 268 8.48 -35.35 1.69
CA ASP A 268 8.91 -34.09 1.06
C ASP A 268 10.43 -34.00 0.86
N TRP A 269 11.22 -34.82 1.58
CA TRP A 269 12.68 -34.79 1.54
C TRP A 269 13.25 -34.87 0.13
N LYS A 270 12.66 -35.68 -0.77
CA LYS A 270 13.14 -35.78 -2.17
C LYS A 270 13.15 -34.42 -2.88
N ARG A 271 12.14 -33.58 -2.62
CA ARG A 271 12.01 -32.23 -3.16
C ARG A 271 12.90 -31.25 -2.39
N HIS A 272 12.77 -31.21 -1.06
CA HIS A 272 13.48 -30.24 -0.22
C HIS A 272 15.01 -30.42 -0.22
N LYS A 273 15.53 -31.65 -0.41
CA LYS A 273 16.96 -31.95 -0.39
C LYS A 273 17.79 -31.09 -1.35
N VAL A 274 17.24 -30.68 -2.50
CA VAL A 274 17.92 -29.82 -3.48
C VAL A 274 18.22 -28.46 -2.84
N VAL A 275 17.21 -27.84 -2.23
CA VAL A 275 17.33 -26.56 -1.53
C VAL A 275 18.19 -26.71 -0.27
N CYS A 276 17.92 -27.74 0.53
CA CYS A 276 18.63 -28.01 1.78
C CYS A 276 20.15 -28.14 1.60
N LYS A 277 20.61 -28.67 0.46
CA LYS A 277 22.04 -28.79 0.15
C LYS A 277 22.64 -27.52 -0.45
N ALA A 278 21.87 -26.80 -1.27
CA ALA A 278 22.32 -25.56 -1.89
C ALA A 278 22.58 -24.45 -0.86
N SER A 279 21.82 -24.45 0.23
CA SER A 279 21.91 -23.45 1.30
C SER A 279 23.09 -23.64 2.26
N LYS A 280 24.08 -24.51 1.97
CA LYS A 280 25.31 -24.51 2.79
C LYS A 280 25.93 -23.12 2.65
N PRO A 281 25.94 -22.28 3.70
CA PRO A 281 26.70 -21.05 3.60
C PRO A 281 28.14 -21.46 3.29
N ALA A 282 28.73 -20.89 2.24
CA ALA A 282 30.16 -21.03 2.02
C ALA A 282 30.83 -20.71 3.37
N PRO A 283 31.78 -21.52 3.85
CA PRO A 283 32.42 -21.27 5.13
C PRO A 283 32.96 -19.85 5.10
N GLN A 284 32.30 -18.95 5.84
CA GLN A 284 32.74 -17.58 5.94
C GLN A 284 34.09 -17.67 6.64
N LYS A 285 35.17 -17.51 5.87
CA LYS A 285 36.47 -17.24 6.44
C LYS A 285 36.31 -15.92 7.18
N PHE A 286 36.02 -15.99 8.47
CA PHE A 286 36.13 -14.85 9.37
C PHE A 286 37.62 -14.49 9.44
N GLY A 287 38.08 -13.75 8.43
CA GLY A 287 39.34 -13.05 8.49
C GLY A 287 39.22 -12.03 9.61
N ALA A 288 40.01 -12.22 10.66
CA ALA A 288 40.24 -11.22 11.69
C ALA A 288 40.96 -10.01 11.05
N SER A 289 40.24 -9.15 10.33
CA SER A 289 40.69 -7.81 9.97
C SER A 289 39.55 -7.01 9.33
N MET A 290 38.64 -6.48 10.16
CA MET A 290 38.01 -5.19 9.90
C MET A 290 37.79 -4.51 11.26
N VAL A 291 38.84 -3.86 11.75
CA VAL A 291 38.68 -2.70 12.62
C VAL A 291 38.15 -1.60 11.71
N ALA A 292 36.89 -1.20 11.91
CA ALA A 292 36.32 -0.02 11.28
C ALA A 292 37.17 1.21 11.64
N PRO A 293 37.70 1.98 10.68
CA PRO A 293 38.29 3.27 10.99
C PRO A 293 37.14 4.21 11.41
N GLY A 294 37.06 4.48 12.71
CA GLY A 294 36.52 5.74 13.23
C GLY A 294 35.05 6.04 12.98
N LEU A 295 34.13 5.30 13.60
CA LEU A 295 32.88 5.90 14.07
C LEU A 295 33.13 6.40 15.50
N LYS A 296 33.63 7.64 15.62
CA LYS A 296 33.58 8.35 16.90
C LYS A 296 32.11 8.53 17.24
N LYS A 297 31.72 8.09 18.44
CA LYS A 297 30.46 8.51 19.08
C LYS A 297 30.45 10.04 19.11
N ALA A 298 29.75 10.65 18.17
CA ALA A 298 29.31 12.02 18.31
C ALA A 298 28.17 12.00 19.32
N ALA A 299 28.33 12.80 20.37
CA ALA A 299 27.23 13.20 21.23
C ALA A 299 26.08 13.75 20.36
N SER A 300 24.86 13.59 20.84
CA SER A 300 23.63 14.21 20.38
C SER A 300 23.84 15.67 19.97
N GLY A 301 24.10 15.88 18.68
CA GLY A 301 24.15 17.17 18.02
C GLY A 301 23.10 17.15 16.91
N GLY A 302 22.14 18.07 16.99
CA GLY A 302 20.98 18.14 16.12
C GLY A 302 21.35 18.13 14.63
N MET A 303 20.45 17.55 13.84
CA MET A 303 20.51 17.63 12.38
C MET A 303 20.60 19.08 11.93
N PRO A 304 21.38 19.39 10.88
CA PRO A 304 21.34 20.71 10.25
C PRO A 304 19.94 20.97 9.72
N ASN A 305 19.36 22.07 10.15
CA ASN A 305 18.06 22.56 9.73
C ASN A 305 18.16 23.01 8.25
N VAL A 306 17.73 22.16 7.32
CA VAL A 306 17.64 22.46 5.88
C VAL A 306 16.32 23.17 5.53
N PHE A 307 15.46 23.46 6.53
CA PHE A 307 14.20 24.19 6.38
C PHE A 307 14.28 25.62 6.91
N ALA A 308 15.33 26.37 6.56
CA ALA A 308 15.30 27.81 6.71
C ALA A 308 14.51 28.41 5.53
N SER A 309 13.20 28.62 5.74
CA SER A 309 12.39 29.43 4.83
C SER A 309 13.02 30.82 4.67
N PRO A 310 13.07 31.39 3.45
CA PRO A 310 13.49 32.77 3.27
C PRO A 310 12.56 33.68 4.07
N LYS A 311 13.16 34.54 4.92
CA LYS A 311 12.44 35.63 5.59
C LYS A 311 11.87 36.55 4.51
N VAL A 312 10.56 36.45 4.27
CA VAL A 312 9.81 37.48 3.54
C VAL A 312 9.76 38.70 4.47
N PRO A 313 10.26 39.89 4.04
CA PRO A 313 10.11 41.10 4.83
C PRO A 313 8.62 41.43 4.96
N ALA A 314 8.19 41.71 6.18
CA ALA A 314 6.85 42.19 6.48
C ALA A 314 6.59 43.47 5.68
N GLN A 315 5.67 43.39 4.71
CA GLN A 315 5.18 44.53 3.98
C GLN A 315 4.15 45.24 4.88
N GLU A 316 4.39 46.51 5.19
CA GLU A 316 3.43 47.35 5.93
C GLU A 316 2.10 47.39 5.18
N VAL A 317 1.05 46.90 5.84
CA VAL A 317 -0.33 47.05 5.37
C VAL A 317 -0.69 48.53 5.54
N GLY A 318 -0.71 49.24 4.42
CA GLY A 318 -1.15 50.63 4.35
C GLY A 318 -2.60 50.76 4.80
N LYS A 319 -2.83 51.72 5.71
CA LYS A 319 -4.13 52.23 6.13
C LYS A 319 -5.01 52.54 4.90
N VAL A 320 -6.12 51.83 4.76
CA VAL A 320 -7.19 52.21 3.83
C VAL A 320 -7.92 53.42 4.46
N GLY A 321 -7.83 54.57 3.81
CA GLY A 321 -8.60 55.76 4.17
C GLY A 321 -10.06 55.55 3.81
N ALA A 322 -10.95 55.88 4.74
CA ALA A 322 -12.39 56.01 4.48
C ALA A 322 -12.60 57.19 3.54
N ALA A 323 -13.28 56.95 2.41
CA ALA A 323 -13.86 57.99 1.59
C ALA A 323 -15.29 58.22 2.09
N ASP A 324 -15.54 59.43 2.55
CA ASP A 324 -16.88 59.97 2.78
C ASP A 324 -17.47 60.32 1.42
N ASP A 325 -18.57 59.65 1.04
CA ASP A 325 -19.42 60.06 -0.07
C ASP A 325 -20.51 60.99 0.47
N ASP A 326 -20.26 62.30 0.36
CA ASP A 326 -21.29 63.33 0.41
C ASP A 326 -22.05 63.34 -0.93
N VAL A 327 -23.37 63.12 -0.88
CA VAL A 327 -24.29 63.31 -2.00
C VAL A 327 -25.17 64.52 -1.68
N ASP A 328 -24.96 65.60 -2.43
CA ASP A 328 -25.90 66.71 -2.67
C ASP A 328 -26.84 66.37 -3.84
#